data_AF-A0A956YLF7-F1
#
_entry.id   AF-A0A956YLF7-F1
#
_cell.length_a   1.000
_cell.length_b   1.000
_cell.length_c   1.000
_cell.angle_alpha   90.00
_cell.angle_beta   90.00
_cell.angle_gamma   90.00
#
_symmetry.space_group_name_H-M   'P 1'
#
loop_
_entity.id
_entity.type
_entity.pdbx_description
1 polymer ?
#
loop_
_entity_poly.entity_id
_entity_poly.type
_entity_poly.pdbx_seq_one_letter_code
_entity_poly.pdbx_strand_id
1 'polypeptide(L)'
;MPELPEVETVVRALRQPLIGRTITGVRNGWPRHIGTPSLDELRVRIHGCRVQTINRRAKYLVFSLTHGETLIAHLKMSGHLSVVNADEPTDKHVHTVFELDNGQELRFRDIRKFGRVYLVQHPHEILGKLGPEPLESSFTPEILADRLNGRTRAIKPLLLDQERIAGIGNIYADEALFYAKLHPTRPANTLSQPELASLHKAIQKVLNMGIEREGASIELYVKPDGSKGDMQNAVAVFRRTGEPCYECGRPIDRIVLGGRSTHFCANCQK
;
A
#
# COMPACT_ATOMS: atom_id res chain seq x y z
N MET A 1 5.76 6.15 -0.50
CA MET A 1 4.32 5.83 -0.48
C MET A 1 4.22 4.48 0.19
N PRO A 2 3.49 4.32 1.31
CA PRO A 2 3.05 2.99 1.75
C PRO A 2 2.55 2.15 0.57
N GLU A 3 3.14 0.97 0.42
CA GLU A 3 2.75 -0.06 -0.54
C GLU A 3 1.94 -1.15 0.20
N LEU A 4 1.72 -2.29 -0.42
CA LEU A 4 0.91 -3.35 0.20
C LEU A 4 1.40 -3.76 1.60
N PRO A 5 2.70 -4.02 1.82
CA PRO A 5 3.18 -4.47 3.13
C PRO A 5 2.99 -3.44 4.24
N GLU A 6 3.28 -2.17 3.99
CA GLU A 6 3.05 -1.11 4.98
C GLU A 6 1.57 -0.99 5.36
N VAL A 7 0.68 -1.06 4.37
CA VAL A 7 -0.76 -0.98 4.62
C VAL A 7 -1.25 -2.21 5.40
N GLU A 8 -0.71 -3.40 5.12
CA GLU A 8 -1.00 -4.62 5.87
C GLU A 8 -0.56 -4.50 7.33
N THR A 9 0.64 -3.97 7.58
CA THR A 9 1.15 -3.69 8.92
C THR A 9 0.22 -2.74 9.68
N VAL A 10 -0.20 -1.64 9.05
CA VAL A 10 -1.14 -0.70 9.67
C VAL A 10 -2.49 -1.38 9.97
N VAL A 11 -3.04 -2.15 9.03
CA VAL A 11 -4.30 -2.90 9.25
C VAL A 11 -4.18 -3.83 10.46
N ARG A 12 -3.10 -4.61 10.57
CA ARG A 12 -2.88 -5.52 11.70
C ARG A 12 -2.83 -4.79 13.03
N ALA A 13 -2.08 -3.69 13.09
CA ALA A 13 -1.94 -2.89 14.30
C ALA A 13 -3.24 -2.19 14.71
N LEU A 14 -4.09 -1.80 13.76
CA LEU A 14 -5.36 -1.13 14.04
C LEU A 14 -6.49 -2.08 14.50
N ARG A 15 -6.38 -3.39 14.26
CA ARG A 15 -7.43 -4.37 14.62
C ARG A 15 -7.75 -4.39 16.12
N GLN A 16 -6.73 -4.53 16.96
CA GLN A 16 -6.92 -4.66 18.40
C GLN A 16 -7.59 -3.41 19.03
N PRO A 17 -7.14 -2.17 18.75
CA PRO A 17 -7.75 -1.00 19.39
C PRO A 17 -9.12 -0.63 18.81
N LEU A 18 -9.45 -1.02 17.57
CA LEU A 18 -10.65 -0.53 16.88
C LEU A 18 -11.79 -1.53 16.75
N ILE A 19 -11.53 -2.84 16.58
CA ILE A 19 -12.63 -3.80 16.37
C ILE A 19 -13.54 -3.82 17.61
N GLY A 20 -14.84 -3.68 17.37
CA GLY A 20 -15.86 -3.58 18.42
C GLY A 20 -16.10 -2.16 18.93
N ARG A 21 -15.28 -1.17 18.58
CA ARG A 21 -15.49 0.23 18.96
C ARG A 21 -16.54 0.90 18.10
N THR A 22 -17.32 1.77 18.73
CA THR A 22 -18.32 2.61 18.09
C THR A 22 -17.74 3.98 17.77
N ILE A 23 -17.96 4.46 16.55
CA ILE A 23 -17.58 5.81 16.13
C ILE A 23 -18.67 6.76 16.61
N THR A 24 -18.33 7.70 17.49
CA THR A 24 -19.27 8.65 18.11
C THR A 24 -19.27 10.02 17.45
N GLY A 25 -18.28 10.31 16.62
CA GLY A 25 -18.16 11.61 15.97
C GLY A 25 -17.06 11.66 14.93
N VAL A 26 -17.13 12.66 14.05
CA VAL A 26 -16.07 12.95 13.08
C VAL A 26 -15.75 14.43 13.02
N ARG A 27 -14.48 14.76 13.25
CA ARG A 27 -13.92 16.10 13.05
C ARG A 27 -13.03 16.09 11.83
N ASN A 28 -13.16 17.10 10.97
CA ASN A 28 -12.34 17.24 9.79
C ASN A 28 -11.94 18.70 9.58
N GLY A 29 -10.63 18.95 9.50
CA GLY A 29 -10.04 20.27 9.25
C GLY A 29 -9.66 20.50 7.78
N TRP A 30 -9.94 19.53 6.91
CA TRP A 30 -9.63 19.58 5.48
C TRP A 30 -10.66 18.79 4.68
N PRO A 31 -11.76 19.41 4.23
CA PRO A 31 -12.88 18.69 3.61
C PRO A 31 -12.48 17.89 2.36
N ARG A 32 -11.46 18.36 1.60
CA ARG A 32 -10.88 17.65 0.45
C ARG A 32 -10.19 16.32 0.80
N HIS A 33 -10.06 16.01 2.09
CA HIS A 33 -9.62 14.69 2.56
C HIS A 33 -10.69 13.63 2.31
N ILE A 34 -11.97 14.01 2.32
CA ILE A 34 -13.10 13.13 2.08
C ILE A 34 -13.34 13.07 0.57
N GLY A 35 -13.27 11.87 0.00
CA GLY A 35 -13.53 11.64 -1.42
C GLY A 35 -15.01 11.46 -1.72
N THR A 36 -15.74 10.74 -0.85
CA THR A 36 -17.20 10.62 -0.85
C THR A 36 -17.64 10.06 0.52
N PRO A 37 -18.82 10.42 1.06
CA PRO A 37 -19.76 11.42 0.57
C PRO A 37 -19.31 12.84 0.96
N SER A 38 -20.25 13.79 1.01
CA SER A 38 -19.99 15.09 1.64
C SER A 38 -19.65 14.93 3.13
N LEU A 39 -18.97 15.92 3.73
CA LEU A 39 -18.59 15.84 5.15
C LEU A 39 -19.81 15.75 6.08
N ASP A 40 -20.89 16.48 5.79
CA ASP A 40 -22.09 16.46 6.63
C ASP A 40 -22.83 15.13 6.52
N GLU A 41 -22.92 14.56 5.32
CA GLU A 41 -23.48 13.23 5.13
C GLU A 41 -22.61 12.16 5.82
N LEU A 42 -21.29 12.28 5.74
CA LEU A 42 -20.36 11.39 6.44
C LEU A 42 -20.59 11.43 7.96
N ARG A 43 -20.73 12.62 8.55
CA ARG A 43 -20.98 12.79 9.99
C ARG A 43 -22.26 12.09 10.43
N VAL A 44 -23.32 12.23 9.64
CA VAL A 44 -24.62 11.59 9.93
C VAL A 44 -24.53 10.08 9.80
N ARG A 45 -23.99 9.57 8.68
CA ARG A 45 -23.99 8.13 8.37
C ARG A 45 -23.07 7.32 9.28
N ILE A 46 -21.91 7.87 9.66
CA ILE A 46 -20.91 7.13 10.44
C ILE A 46 -21.18 7.17 11.95
N HIS A 47 -21.97 8.12 12.43
CA HIS A 47 -22.28 8.25 13.85
C HIS A 47 -23.01 7.01 14.36
N GLY A 48 -22.50 6.42 15.44
CA GLY A 48 -23.04 5.18 16.03
C GLY A 48 -22.64 3.90 15.28
N CYS A 49 -21.88 4.00 14.17
CA CYS A 49 -21.38 2.82 13.48
C CYS A 49 -20.29 2.12 14.30
N ARG A 50 -20.41 0.80 14.47
CA ARG A 50 -19.41 -0.03 15.14
C ARG A 50 -18.48 -0.70 14.13
N VAL A 51 -17.17 -0.66 14.38
CA VAL A 51 -16.16 -1.34 13.55
C VAL A 51 -16.28 -2.84 13.75
N GLN A 52 -16.58 -3.58 12.68
CA GLN A 52 -16.72 -5.03 12.71
C GLN A 52 -15.42 -5.73 12.31
N THR A 53 -14.82 -5.29 11.20
CA THR A 53 -13.57 -5.87 10.69
C THR A 53 -12.69 -4.79 10.08
N ILE A 54 -11.39 -5.06 10.04
CA ILE A 54 -10.40 -4.23 9.35
C ILE A 54 -9.58 -5.12 8.45
N ASN A 55 -9.66 -4.85 7.16
CA ASN A 55 -9.01 -5.59 6.09
C ASN A 55 -8.23 -4.63 5.20
N ARG A 56 -7.45 -5.21 4.29
CA ARG A 56 -6.71 -4.48 3.27
C ARG A 56 -7.21 -4.90 1.90
N ARG A 57 -7.34 -3.93 1.01
CA ARG A 57 -7.40 -4.18 -0.43
C ARG A 57 -6.36 -3.31 -1.12
N ALA A 58 -5.40 -3.94 -1.78
CA ALA A 58 -4.25 -3.30 -2.41
C ALA A 58 -3.50 -2.42 -1.40
N LYS A 59 -3.59 -1.10 -1.56
CA LYS A 59 -3.00 -0.07 -0.70
C LYS A 59 -4.07 0.74 0.06
N TYR A 60 -5.28 0.18 0.15
CA TYR A 60 -6.40 0.74 0.90
C TYR A 60 -6.63 -0.06 2.18
N LEU A 61 -6.93 0.66 3.26
CA LEU A 61 -7.50 0.11 4.47
C LEU A 61 -9.02 0.10 4.31
N VAL A 62 -9.66 -1.01 4.68
CA VAL A 62 -11.10 -1.25 4.49
C VAL A 62 -11.68 -1.67 5.83
N PHE A 63 -12.50 -0.80 6.41
CA PHE A 63 -13.15 -0.99 7.70
C PHE A 63 -14.63 -1.31 7.43
N SER A 64 -15.04 -2.55 7.67
CA SER A 64 -16.48 -2.88 7.63
C SER A 64 -17.13 -2.41 8.92
N LEU A 65 -18.19 -1.64 8.80
CA LEU A 65 -18.94 -1.08 9.91
C LEU A 65 -20.35 -1.69 9.99
N THR A 66 -21.05 -1.45 11.09
CA THR A 66 -22.50 -1.75 11.16
C THR A 66 -23.30 -0.89 10.17
N HIS A 67 -24.58 -1.21 10.01
CA HIS A 67 -25.50 -0.51 9.10
C HIS A 67 -25.12 -0.59 7.60
N GLY A 68 -24.30 -1.58 7.24
CA GLY A 68 -23.88 -1.80 5.85
C GLY A 68 -22.84 -0.79 5.36
N GLU A 69 -22.30 0.04 6.25
CA GLU A 69 -21.30 1.05 5.89
C GLU A 69 -19.89 0.46 5.82
N THR A 70 -19.09 0.98 4.89
CA THR A 70 -17.66 0.67 4.79
C THR A 70 -16.86 1.97 4.73
N LEU A 71 -16.01 2.17 5.73
CA LEU A 71 -15.01 3.23 5.73
C LEU A 71 -13.76 2.72 5.00
N ILE A 72 -13.27 3.48 4.02
CA ILE A 72 -12.08 3.16 3.23
C ILE A 72 -11.09 4.31 3.34
N ALA A 73 -9.83 4.00 3.62
CA ALA A 73 -8.76 4.98 3.69
C ALA A 73 -7.60 4.61 2.76
N HIS A 74 -7.02 5.59 2.07
CA HIS A 74 -5.79 5.43 1.31
C HIS A 74 -4.73 6.40 1.83
N LEU A 75 -3.63 5.89 2.37
CA LEU A 75 -2.58 6.71 3.00
C LEU A 75 -1.80 7.59 2.01
N LYS A 76 -1.72 7.15 0.74
CA LYS A 76 -0.92 7.81 -0.31
C LYS A 76 0.51 8.00 0.18
N MET A 77 1.10 9.19 0.09
CA MET A 77 2.54 9.37 0.27
C MET A 77 2.98 9.52 1.73
N SER A 78 2.20 10.25 2.52
CA SER A 78 2.55 10.71 3.88
C SER A 78 1.42 10.51 4.88
N GLY A 79 0.39 9.77 4.49
CA GLY A 79 -0.72 9.45 5.36
C GLY A 79 -0.31 8.49 6.46
N HIS A 80 -0.80 8.73 7.65
CA HIS A 80 -0.56 7.94 8.84
C HIS A 80 -1.85 7.88 9.67
N LEU A 81 -2.22 6.67 10.09
CA LEU A 81 -3.35 6.38 10.96
C LEU A 81 -2.84 5.88 12.30
N SER A 82 -3.34 6.47 13.38
CA SER A 82 -3.00 6.13 14.77
C SER A 82 -4.25 6.17 15.63
N VAL A 83 -4.28 5.34 16.68
CA VAL A 83 -5.29 5.41 17.74
C VAL A 83 -4.62 5.98 18.97
N VAL A 84 -5.13 7.10 19.45
CA VAL A 84 -4.56 7.88 20.57
C VAL A 84 -5.66 8.31 21.52
N ASN A 85 -5.32 8.72 22.75
CA ASN A 85 -6.31 9.30 23.64
C ASN A 85 -6.74 10.69 23.15
N ALA A 86 -7.99 11.08 23.41
CA ALA A 86 -8.55 12.34 22.91
C ALA A 86 -7.83 13.58 23.45
N ASP A 87 -7.23 13.49 24.63
CA ASP A 87 -6.45 14.55 25.28
C ASP A 87 -5.02 14.68 24.76
N GLU A 88 -4.52 13.71 23.99
CA GLU A 88 -3.19 13.80 23.39
C GLU A 88 -3.11 14.98 22.40
N PRO A 89 -1.98 15.72 22.37
CA PRO A 89 -1.81 16.86 21.48
C PRO A 89 -2.08 16.52 20.01
N THR A 90 -2.77 17.41 19.31
CA THR A 90 -2.96 17.35 17.86
C THR A 90 -2.00 18.29 17.14
N ASP A 91 -1.69 18.02 15.88
CA ASP A 91 -0.90 18.91 15.02
C ASP A 91 -1.69 19.37 13.79
N LYS A 92 -1.17 20.39 13.09
CA LYS A 92 -1.81 20.96 11.89
C LYS A 92 -1.96 19.99 10.71
N HIS A 93 -1.33 18.82 10.78
CA HIS A 93 -1.36 17.78 9.75
C HIS A 93 -2.38 16.68 10.06
N VAL A 94 -2.98 16.66 11.25
CA VAL A 94 -4.17 15.85 11.55
C VAL A 94 -5.37 16.47 10.85
N HIS A 95 -5.95 15.74 9.90
CA HIS A 95 -6.97 16.28 9.01
C HIS A 95 -8.35 15.66 9.19
N THR A 96 -8.43 14.38 9.52
CA THR A 96 -9.67 13.69 9.87
C THR A 96 -9.48 12.95 11.18
N VAL A 97 -10.44 13.07 12.08
CA VAL A 97 -10.46 12.42 13.39
C VAL A 97 -11.80 11.73 13.54
N PHE A 98 -11.77 10.43 13.83
CA PHE A 98 -12.96 9.67 14.24
C PHE A 98 -12.89 9.47 15.75
N GLU A 99 -13.90 10.00 16.45
CA GLU A 99 -14.05 9.86 17.89
C GLU A 99 -14.61 8.48 18.21
N LEU A 100 -14.11 7.83 19.26
CA LEU A 100 -14.50 6.49 19.67
C LEU A 100 -15.21 6.51 21.03
N ASP A 101 -16.02 5.48 21.28
CA ASP A 101 -16.82 5.31 22.50
C ASP A 101 -16.03 5.13 23.81
N ASN A 102 -14.71 5.07 23.75
CA ASN A 102 -13.83 4.82 24.90
C ASN A 102 -12.88 5.98 25.22
N GLY A 103 -13.16 7.17 24.70
CA GLY A 103 -12.30 8.36 24.90
C GLY A 103 -11.03 8.36 24.05
N GLN A 104 -10.88 7.40 23.13
CA GLN A 104 -9.82 7.39 22.13
C GLN A 104 -10.29 7.96 20.80
N GLU A 105 -9.33 8.23 19.91
CA GLU A 105 -9.55 8.79 18.59
C GLU A 105 -8.71 8.05 17.55
N LEU A 106 -9.31 7.73 16.40
CA LEU A 106 -8.57 7.35 15.21
C LEU A 106 -8.23 8.63 14.43
N ARG A 107 -6.95 9.02 14.45
CA ARG A 107 -6.45 10.23 13.80
C ARG A 107 -5.78 9.90 12.47
N PHE A 108 -6.23 10.56 11.40
CA PHE A 108 -5.59 10.53 10.09
C PHE A 108 -4.77 11.80 9.88
N ARG A 109 -3.46 11.63 10.06
CA ARG A 109 -2.43 12.65 9.80
C ARG A 109 -1.89 12.52 8.38
N ASP A 110 -1.79 13.61 7.63
CA ASP A 110 -1.22 13.59 6.28
C ASP A 110 -0.56 14.92 5.90
N ILE A 111 0.77 14.95 5.92
CA ILE A 111 1.57 16.15 5.64
C ILE A 111 1.31 16.73 4.24
N ARG A 112 1.16 15.86 3.23
CA ARG A 112 1.04 16.26 1.82
C ARG A 112 -0.41 16.39 1.33
N LYS A 113 -1.41 16.09 2.18
CA LYS A 113 -2.85 16.19 1.86
C LYS A 113 -3.29 15.37 0.62
N PHE A 114 -2.60 14.27 0.37
CA PHE A 114 -2.91 13.35 -0.72
C PHE A 114 -3.81 12.19 -0.29
N GLY A 115 -3.76 11.82 0.99
CA GLY A 115 -4.61 10.80 1.59
C GLY A 115 -6.08 11.05 1.28
N ARG A 116 -6.86 9.96 1.28
CA ARG A 116 -8.29 10.01 1.01
C ARG A 116 -9.04 9.10 1.96
N VAL A 117 -10.23 9.56 2.35
CA VAL A 117 -11.21 8.86 3.15
C VAL A 117 -12.49 8.74 2.35
N TYR A 118 -13.11 7.58 2.37
CA TYR A 118 -14.38 7.30 1.71
C TYR A 118 -15.31 6.58 2.69
N LEU A 119 -16.60 6.88 2.66
CA LEU A 119 -17.64 6.12 3.36
C LEU A 119 -18.68 5.67 2.33
N VAL A 120 -18.77 4.37 2.10
CA VAL A 120 -19.62 3.80 1.04
C VAL A 120 -20.31 2.53 1.54
N GLN A 121 -21.52 2.26 1.04
CA GLN A 121 -22.17 0.96 1.25
C GLN A 121 -21.68 -0.10 0.27
N HIS A 122 -21.07 0.34 -0.84
CA HIS A 122 -20.64 -0.50 -1.95
C HIS A 122 -19.15 -0.28 -2.24
N PRO A 123 -18.24 -1.04 -1.58
CA PRO A 123 -16.79 -0.83 -1.71
C PRO A 123 -16.25 -0.93 -3.15
N HIS A 124 -16.96 -1.63 -4.04
CA HIS A 124 -16.57 -1.76 -5.45
C HIS A 124 -16.57 -0.43 -6.21
N GLU A 125 -17.28 0.60 -5.74
CA GLU A 125 -17.24 1.95 -6.32
C GLU A 125 -15.85 2.57 -6.23
N ILE A 126 -15.11 2.24 -5.16
CA ILE A 126 -13.75 2.73 -4.90
C ILE A 126 -12.70 1.73 -5.38
N LEU A 127 -12.97 0.43 -5.18
CA LEU A 127 -11.98 -0.64 -5.31
C LEU A 127 -12.13 -1.45 -6.60
N GLY A 128 -13.20 -1.27 -7.38
CA GLY A 128 -13.60 -2.17 -8.47
C GLY A 128 -12.66 -2.20 -9.67
N LYS A 129 -11.82 -1.18 -9.85
CA LYS A 129 -10.81 -1.14 -10.93
C LYS A 129 -9.51 -1.86 -10.57
N LEU A 130 -9.32 -2.25 -9.32
CA LEU A 130 -8.06 -2.84 -8.87
C LEU A 130 -7.87 -4.25 -9.44
N GLY A 131 -6.67 -4.53 -9.91
CA GLY A 131 -6.25 -5.87 -10.34
C GLY A 131 -6.19 -6.87 -9.18
N PRO A 132 -5.88 -8.15 -9.45
CA PRO A 132 -5.80 -9.20 -8.43
C PRO A 132 -4.86 -8.85 -7.26
N GLU A 133 -5.16 -9.41 -6.08
CA GLU A 133 -4.29 -9.39 -4.92
C GLU A 133 -3.10 -10.33 -5.12
N PRO A 134 -1.85 -9.85 -5.05
CA PRO A 134 -0.68 -10.66 -5.40
C PRO A 134 -0.34 -11.78 -4.40
N LEU A 135 -0.95 -11.76 -3.21
CA LEU A 135 -0.75 -12.76 -2.15
C LEU A 135 -1.94 -13.71 -1.99
N GLU A 136 -3.02 -13.54 -2.75
CA GLU A 136 -4.11 -14.50 -2.77
C GLU A 136 -3.76 -15.73 -3.60
N SER A 137 -4.33 -16.89 -3.24
CA SER A 137 -4.16 -18.13 -3.99
C SER A 137 -4.71 -18.06 -5.41
N SER A 138 -5.65 -17.13 -5.66
CA SER A 138 -6.21 -16.84 -6.98
C SER A 138 -5.21 -16.19 -7.93
N PHE A 139 -4.14 -15.55 -7.42
CA PHE A 139 -3.10 -14.95 -8.24
C PHE A 139 -2.05 -16.02 -8.57
N THR A 140 -2.16 -16.59 -9.77
CA THR A 140 -1.25 -17.62 -10.29
C THR A 140 -0.32 -17.05 -11.38
N PRO A 141 0.74 -17.78 -11.79
CA PRO A 141 1.56 -17.40 -12.94
C PRO A 141 0.76 -17.18 -14.22
N GLU A 142 -0.31 -17.96 -14.46
CA GLU A 142 -1.19 -17.84 -15.62
C GLU A 142 -1.99 -16.53 -15.55
N ILE A 143 -2.54 -16.20 -14.38
CA ILE A 143 -3.22 -14.92 -14.17
C ILE A 143 -2.23 -13.76 -14.36
N LEU A 144 -1.00 -13.86 -13.87
CA LEU A 144 0.04 -12.86 -14.12
C LEU A 144 0.32 -12.72 -15.64
N ALA A 145 0.47 -13.84 -16.35
CA ALA A 145 0.69 -13.85 -17.79
C ALA A 145 -0.46 -13.12 -18.51
N ASP A 146 -1.72 -13.46 -18.21
CA ASP A 146 -2.90 -12.84 -18.80
C ASP A 146 -2.97 -11.33 -18.54
N ARG A 147 -2.61 -10.90 -17.32
CA ARG A 147 -2.58 -9.48 -16.95
C ARG A 147 -1.49 -8.71 -17.69
N LEU A 148 -0.41 -9.37 -18.11
CA LEU A 148 0.71 -8.77 -18.85
C LEU A 148 0.64 -9.00 -20.37
N ASN A 149 -0.24 -9.89 -20.83
CA ASN A 149 -0.25 -10.40 -22.20
C ASN A 149 -0.44 -9.29 -23.26
N GLY A 150 0.26 -9.43 -24.38
CA GLY A 150 0.18 -8.55 -25.55
C GLY A 150 0.72 -7.14 -25.33
N ARG A 151 1.43 -6.86 -24.22
CA ARG A 151 1.94 -5.51 -23.90
C ARG A 151 3.40 -5.37 -24.27
N THR A 152 3.67 -4.40 -25.15
CA THR A 152 5.02 -4.00 -25.57
C THR A 152 5.69 -3.03 -24.59
N ARG A 153 4.97 -2.57 -23.56
CA ARG A 153 5.54 -1.70 -22.52
C ARG A 153 6.54 -2.47 -21.67
N ALA A 154 7.50 -1.74 -21.12
CA ALA A 154 8.44 -2.26 -20.12
C ALA A 154 7.71 -2.90 -18.93
N ILE A 155 8.27 -3.97 -18.39
CA ILE A 155 7.67 -4.77 -17.31
C ILE A 155 7.46 -3.94 -16.03
N LYS A 156 8.41 -3.09 -15.64
CA LYS A 156 8.30 -2.35 -14.38
C LYS A 156 7.07 -1.43 -14.33
N PRO A 157 6.81 -0.55 -15.34
CA PRO A 157 5.59 0.25 -15.36
C PRO A 157 4.30 -0.57 -15.24
N LEU A 158 4.26 -1.79 -15.80
CA LEU A 158 3.09 -2.66 -15.70
C LEU A 158 2.91 -3.25 -14.30
N LEU A 159 3.99 -3.56 -13.58
CA LEU A 159 3.90 -3.97 -12.17
C LEU A 159 3.39 -2.84 -11.25
N LEU A 160 3.60 -1.58 -11.64
CA LEU A 160 3.10 -0.42 -10.90
C LEU A 160 1.64 -0.09 -11.22
N ASP A 161 1.08 -0.66 -12.29
CA ASP A 161 -0.30 -0.45 -12.71
C ASP A 161 -1.26 -1.21 -11.79
N GLN A 162 -1.98 -0.46 -10.95
CA GLN A 162 -2.87 -1.03 -9.94
C GLN A 162 -4.10 -1.73 -10.54
N GLU A 163 -4.45 -1.47 -11.81
CA GLU A 163 -5.51 -2.21 -12.51
C GLU A 163 -5.03 -3.58 -13.01
N ARG A 164 -3.70 -3.76 -13.12
CA ARG A 164 -3.09 -5.02 -13.54
C ARG A 164 -2.74 -5.90 -12.37
N ILE A 165 -2.01 -5.36 -11.40
CA ILE A 165 -1.62 -6.06 -10.18
C ILE A 165 -1.69 -5.04 -9.05
N ALA A 166 -2.53 -5.32 -8.07
CA ALA A 166 -2.77 -4.35 -7.03
C ALA A 166 -1.67 -4.45 -5.95
N GLY A 167 -1.39 -3.33 -5.27
CA GLY A 167 -0.55 -3.36 -4.06
C GLY A 167 0.95 -3.21 -4.30
N ILE A 168 1.46 -3.52 -5.48
CA ILE A 168 2.89 -3.35 -5.80
C ILE A 168 3.18 -1.86 -6.07
N GLY A 169 4.20 -1.30 -5.42
CA GLY A 169 4.73 0.02 -5.72
C GLY A 169 6.21 -0.04 -6.12
N ASN A 170 6.91 1.08 -5.94
CA ASN A 170 8.22 1.28 -6.53
C ASN A 170 9.31 0.43 -5.87
N ILE A 171 9.22 0.22 -4.55
CA ILE A 171 10.20 -0.59 -3.81
C ILE A 171 10.04 -2.04 -4.25
N TYR A 172 8.85 -2.60 -4.05
CA TYR A 172 8.63 -4.02 -4.27
C TYR A 172 8.68 -4.41 -5.76
N ALA A 173 8.44 -3.48 -6.69
CA ALA A 173 8.68 -3.73 -8.12
C ALA A 173 10.17 -3.88 -8.46
N ASP A 174 11.04 -3.01 -7.93
CA ASP A 174 12.49 -3.12 -8.15
C ASP A 174 13.03 -4.43 -7.57
N GLU A 175 12.62 -4.74 -6.34
CA GLU A 175 13.02 -5.96 -5.65
C GLU A 175 12.51 -7.23 -6.36
N ALA A 176 11.22 -7.26 -6.76
CA ALA A 176 10.66 -8.41 -7.47
C ALA A 176 11.40 -8.68 -8.80
N LEU A 177 11.72 -7.63 -9.56
CA LEU A 177 12.45 -7.76 -10.82
C LEU A 177 13.89 -8.23 -10.63
N PHE A 178 14.54 -7.79 -9.55
CA PHE A 178 15.86 -8.29 -9.17
C PHE A 178 15.84 -9.78 -8.86
N TYR A 179 14.94 -10.22 -7.97
CA TYR A 179 14.82 -11.64 -7.62
C TYR A 179 14.38 -12.51 -8.80
N ALA A 180 13.60 -11.96 -9.73
CA ALA A 180 13.20 -12.62 -10.97
C ALA A 180 14.30 -12.63 -12.05
N LYS A 181 15.40 -11.88 -11.86
CA LYS A 181 16.48 -11.67 -12.84
C LYS A 181 16.01 -11.03 -14.15
N LEU A 182 15.00 -10.16 -14.07
CA LEU A 182 14.41 -9.48 -15.23
C LEU A 182 14.81 -8.01 -15.29
N HIS A 183 15.28 -7.57 -16.45
CA HIS A 183 15.62 -6.16 -16.64
C HIS A 183 14.36 -5.29 -16.62
N PRO A 184 14.33 -4.16 -15.88
CA PRO A 184 13.10 -3.39 -15.69
C PRO A 184 12.52 -2.78 -16.97
N THR A 185 13.36 -2.55 -17.98
CA THR A 185 12.93 -2.04 -19.30
C THR A 185 12.46 -3.12 -20.26
N ARG A 186 12.59 -4.41 -19.89
CA ARG A 186 12.26 -5.52 -20.77
C ARG A 186 10.77 -5.47 -21.14
N PRO A 187 10.40 -5.54 -22.43
CA PRO A 187 9.00 -5.56 -22.83
C PRO A 187 8.28 -6.80 -22.29
N ALA A 188 7.10 -6.63 -21.70
CA ALA A 188 6.40 -7.74 -21.04
C ALA A 188 5.99 -8.87 -22.00
N ASN A 189 5.70 -8.55 -23.26
CA ASN A 189 5.41 -9.54 -24.31
C ASN A 189 6.62 -10.41 -24.72
N THR A 190 7.81 -10.14 -24.19
CA THR A 190 9.03 -10.95 -24.45
C THR A 190 9.36 -11.92 -23.31
N LEU A 191 8.54 -11.95 -22.25
CA LEU A 191 8.73 -12.84 -21.12
C LEU A 191 8.22 -14.24 -21.47
N SER A 192 9.07 -15.24 -21.25
CA SER A 192 8.71 -16.65 -21.36
C SER A 192 7.89 -17.11 -20.15
N GLN A 193 7.20 -18.25 -20.28
CA GLN A 193 6.44 -18.83 -19.16
C GLN A 193 7.29 -19.11 -17.90
N PRO A 194 8.53 -19.65 -18.00
CA PRO A 194 9.40 -19.79 -16.85
C PRO A 194 9.77 -18.46 -16.18
N GLU A 195 9.95 -17.39 -16.97
CA GLU A 195 10.24 -16.06 -16.43
C GLU A 195 9.03 -15.44 -15.74
N LEU A 196 7.83 -15.65 -16.27
CA LEU A 196 6.58 -15.24 -15.62
C LEU A 196 6.35 -15.98 -14.30
N ALA A 197 6.61 -17.29 -14.27
CA ALA A 197 6.56 -18.08 -13.03
C ALA A 197 7.62 -17.63 -12.01
N SER A 198 8.82 -17.28 -12.46
CA SER A 198 9.88 -16.71 -11.62
C SER A 198 9.47 -15.34 -11.05
N LEU A 199 8.90 -14.47 -11.88
CA LEU A 199 8.41 -13.16 -11.48
C LEU A 199 7.26 -13.26 -10.48
N HIS A 200 6.30 -14.16 -10.70
CA HIS A 200 5.20 -14.43 -9.77
C HIS A 200 5.74 -14.81 -8.38
N LYS A 201 6.66 -15.78 -8.32
CA LYS A 201 7.31 -16.19 -7.06
C LYS A 201 8.09 -15.05 -6.42
N ALA A 202 8.80 -14.26 -7.21
CA ALA A 202 9.56 -13.11 -6.71
C ALA A 202 8.65 -12.04 -6.11
N ILE A 203 7.51 -11.73 -6.75
CA ILE A 203 6.49 -10.80 -6.22
C ILE A 203 5.99 -11.29 -4.87
N GLN A 204 5.56 -12.56 -4.77
CA GLN A 204 5.07 -13.12 -3.51
C GLN A 204 6.16 -13.08 -2.42
N LYS A 205 7.38 -13.45 -2.77
CA LYS A 205 8.54 -13.41 -1.86
C LYS A 205 8.76 -12.01 -1.28
N VAL A 206 8.92 -10.99 -2.12
CA VAL A 206 9.31 -9.65 -1.64
C VAL A 206 8.19 -8.98 -0.86
N LEU A 207 6.93 -9.23 -1.21
CA LEU A 207 5.79 -8.71 -0.46
C LEU A 207 5.67 -9.38 0.91
N ASN A 208 5.84 -10.70 1.00
CA ASN A 208 5.86 -11.40 2.28
C ASN A 208 7.04 -10.95 3.15
N MET A 209 8.25 -10.80 2.58
CA MET A 209 9.39 -10.22 3.29
C MET A 209 9.07 -8.82 3.82
N GLY A 210 8.38 -7.99 3.02
CA GLY A 210 7.93 -6.68 3.45
C GLY A 210 6.97 -6.76 4.64
N ILE A 211 6.02 -7.70 4.62
CA ILE A 211 5.05 -7.88 5.71
C ILE A 211 5.73 -8.37 6.99
N GLU A 212 6.61 -9.37 6.86
CA GLU A 212 7.39 -9.93 7.97
C GLU A 212 8.26 -8.87 8.65
N ARG A 213 8.82 -7.95 7.86
CA ARG A 213 9.64 -6.82 8.34
C ARG A 213 8.84 -5.55 8.59
N GLU A 214 7.51 -5.64 8.61
CA GLU A 214 6.61 -4.53 8.93
C GLU A 214 6.76 -3.27 8.04
N GLY A 215 7.19 -3.47 6.81
CA GLY A 215 7.35 -2.44 5.78
C GLY A 215 8.67 -1.67 5.83
N ALA A 216 8.90 -0.83 4.82
CA ALA A 216 10.10 -0.02 4.63
C ALA A 216 9.88 1.42 5.12
N SER A 217 10.54 1.80 6.20
CA SER A 217 10.47 3.13 6.82
C SER A 217 11.35 4.14 6.10
N ILE A 218 11.07 4.34 4.82
CA ILE A 218 11.76 5.29 3.97
C ILE A 218 10.99 6.61 3.98
N GLU A 219 11.70 7.70 4.32
CA GLU A 219 11.19 9.07 4.46
C GLU A 219 10.21 9.25 5.62
N LEU A 220 8.93 8.89 5.42
CA LEU A 220 7.82 9.30 6.30
C LEU A 220 6.94 8.15 6.78
N TYR A 221 7.12 6.93 6.26
CA TYR A 221 6.37 5.79 6.77
C TYR A 221 6.87 5.41 8.16
N VAL A 222 5.91 5.24 9.07
CA VAL A 222 6.04 4.66 10.41
C VAL A 222 4.80 3.82 10.70
N LYS A 223 4.96 2.81 11.55
CA LYS A 223 3.85 1.99 12.08
C LYS A 223 2.92 2.85 12.94
N PRO A 224 1.67 2.42 13.21
CA PRO A 224 0.70 3.21 13.98
C PRO A 224 1.15 3.67 15.38
N ASP A 225 2.09 2.95 16.00
CA ASP A 225 2.72 3.29 17.28
C ASP A 225 3.89 4.30 17.16
N GLY A 226 4.19 4.76 15.94
CA GLY A 226 5.28 5.67 15.62
C GLY A 226 6.65 5.00 15.40
N SER A 227 6.76 3.69 15.64
CA SER A 227 8.01 2.96 15.42
C SER A 227 8.22 2.60 13.94
N LYS A 228 9.45 2.21 13.59
CA LYS A 228 9.85 1.93 12.20
C LYS A 228 9.71 0.44 11.89
N GLY A 229 9.27 0.11 10.68
CA GLY A 229 9.55 -1.17 10.04
C GLY A 229 11.01 -1.30 9.60
N ASP A 230 11.40 -2.50 9.16
CA ASP A 230 12.79 -2.90 8.93
C ASP A 230 13.11 -3.28 7.46
N MET A 231 12.12 -3.29 6.56
CA MET A 231 12.34 -3.76 5.18
C MET A 231 13.41 -2.95 4.42
N GLN A 232 13.61 -1.67 4.74
CA GLN A 232 14.66 -0.84 4.12
C GLN A 232 16.08 -1.39 4.29
N ASN A 233 16.32 -2.20 5.32
CA ASN A 233 17.63 -2.81 5.60
C ASN A 233 17.81 -4.15 4.85
N ALA A 234 16.75 -4.66 4.22
CA ALA A 234 16.72 -5.94 3.52
C ALA A 234 16.55 -5.82 2.00
N VAL A 235 16.56 -4.58 1.46
CA VAL A 235 16.48 -4.34 0.02
C VAL A 235 17.76 -4.80 -0.69
N ALA A 236 17.60 -5.46 -1.83
CA ALA A 236 18.69 -5.92 -2.66
C ALA A 236 19.15 -4.86 -3.66
N VAL A 237 18.26 -4.01 -4.17
CA VAL A 237 18.62 -2.99 -5.19
C VAL A 237 18.06 -1.61 -4.89
N PHE A 238 16.89 -1.51 -4.26
CA PHE A 238 16.20 -0.24 -4.10
C PHE A 238 17.05 0.77 -3.30
N ARG A 239 17.30 1.95 -3.89
CA ARG A 239 18.16 3.02 -3.32
C ARG A 239 19.60 2.62 -3.01
N ARG A 240 20.08 1.50 -3.52
CA ARG A 240 21.48 1.04 -3.37
C ARG A 240 22.37 1.46 -4.53
N THR A 241 22.07 2.55 -5.23
CA THR A 241 22.80 2.99 -6.43
C THR A 241 24.29 3.16 -6.15
N GLY A 242 25.13 2.53 -6.97
CA GLY A 242 26.58 2.53 -6.81
C GLY A 242 27.12 1.50 -5.82
N GLU A 243 26.27 0.92 -4.97
CA GLU A 243 26.69 -0.16 -4.05
C GLU A 243 26.87 -1.49 -4.80
N PRO A 244 27.73 -2.40 -4.29
CA PRO A 244 27.89 -3.72 -4.88
C PRO A 244 26.61 -4.55 -4.79
N CYS A 245 26.20 -5.13 -5.91
CA CYS A 245 25.19 -6.16 -6.00
C CYS A 245 25.59 -7.36 -5.12
N TYR A 246 24.68 -7.83 -4.27
CA TYR A 246 24.95 -8.96 -3.38
C TYR A 246 25.19 -10.29 -4.11
N GLU A 247 24.77 -10.41 -5.37
CA GLU A 247 24.92 -11.64 -6.16
C GLU A 247 26.20 -11.66 -7.02
N CYS A 248 26.66 -10.50 -7.51
CA CYS A 248 27.75 -10.44 -8.51
C CYS A 248 28.82 -9.38 -8.25
N GLY A 249 28.67 -8.58 -7.19
CA GLY A 249 29.60 -7.52 -6.82
C GLY A 249 29.60 -6.27 -7.71
N ARG A 250 28.94 -6.28 -8.88
CA ARG A 250 28.86 -5.08 -9.74
C ARG A 250 28.00 -3.99 -9.11
N PRO A 251 28.31 -2.71 -9.36
CA PRO A 251 27.49 -1.60 -8.87
C PRO A 251 26.03 -1.69 -9.32
N ILE A 252 25.10 -1.33 -8.44
CA ILE A 252 23.68 -1.18 -8.79
C ILE A 252 23.47 0.10 -9.59
N ASP A 253 22.78 -0.04 -10.72
CA ASP A 253 22.43 1.04 -11.63
C ASP A 253 21.12 1.71 -11.23
N ARG A 254 20.94 2.95 -11.70
CA ARG A 254 19.69 3.69 -11.56
C ARG A 254 19.30 4.38 -12.86
N ILE A 255 18.06 4.14 -13.29
CA ILE A 255 17.42 4.87 -14.39
C ILE A 255 16.11 5.52 -13.93
N VAL A 256 15.56 6.39 -14.76
CA VAL A 256 14.18 6.86 -14.63
C VAL A 256 13.34 6.14 -15.66
N LEU A 257 12.31 5.41 -15.21
CA LEU A 257 11.42 4.63 -16.07
C LEU A 257 9.97 4.91 -15.66
N GLY A 258 9.15 5.38 -16.61
CA GLY A 258 7.76 5.76 -16.33
C GLY A 258 7.62 6.86 -15.27
N GLY A 259 8.59 7.79 -15.18
CA GLY A 259 8.60 8.86 -14.17
C GLY A 259 8.92 8.38 -12.74
N ARG A 260 9.54 7.21 -12.59
CA ARG A 260 9.96 6.65 -11.30
C ARG A 260 11.42 6.25 -11.32
N SER A 261 12.13 6.48 -10.21
CA SER A 261 13.48 5.95 -10.02
C SER A 261 13.44 4.43 -9.98
N THR A 262 14.34 3.80 -10.73
CA THR A 262 14.39 2.35 -10.93
C THR A 262 15.80 1.87 -10.70
N HIS A 263 15.95 0.95 -9.76
CA HIS A 263 17.24 0.41 -9.34
C HIS A 263 17.33 -1.05 -9.74
N PHE A 264 18.45 -1.45 -10.32
CA PHE A 264 18.64 -2.80 -10.85
C PHE A 264 20.13 -3.12 -10.99
N CYS A 265 20.46 -4.40 -11.13
CA CYS A 265 21.80 -4.85 -11.48
C CYS A 265 21.86 -5.23 -12.96
N ALA A 266 22.57 -4.45 -13.79
CA ALA A 266 22.68 -4.70 -15.23
C ALA A 266 23.31 -6.05 -15.61
N ASN A 267 24.01 -6.70 -14.68
CA ASN A 267 24.60 -8.03 -14.90
C ASN A 267 23.66 -9.17 -14.50
N CYS A 268 22.93 -9.02 -13.40
CA CYS A 268 22.04 -10.08 -12.91
C CYS A 268 20.68 -10.08 -13.60
N GLN A 269 20.26 -8.96 -14.18
CA GLN A 269 18.93 -8.79 -14.77
C GLN A 269 19.02 -8.61 -16.29
N LYS A 270 18.26 -9.42 -17.06
CA LYS A 270 18.24 -9.43 -18.53
C LYS A 270 16.86 -9.14 -19.11
#